data_AF-A0A4V2F5M4-F1
#
_entry.id   AF-A0A4V2F5M4-F1
#
_cell.length_a   1.000
_cell.length_b   1.000
_cell.length_c   1.000
_cell.angle_alpha   90.00
_cell.angle_beta   90.00
_cell.angle_gamma   90.00
#
_symmetry.space_group_name_H-M   'P 1'
#
loop_
_entity.id
_entity.type
_entity.pdbx_description
1 polymer ?
#
loop_
_entity_poly.entity_id
_entity_poly.type
_entity_poly.pdbx_seq_one_letter_code
_entity_poly.pdbx_strand_id
1 'polypeptide(L)'
;MREAAFVKQNKEKWIAFEKAIHKKVILTPDQLADYYIHLTNDLAYAQTYYPESKTLLYLNALASQAHQKIYINKKEDKNRILSFWKYEFPLFFKKYHRTLLYTFLIFTAACSIGIISALNDSSFLRLILGDAYVNETLNNIEKGDPTGIYKSGSMVGSFLGITINNIRVAFLAYAFGVITSIGTGYILFSNGVMLGAFMTFFYNQGLLFEASKSVWLHGTIEISVIVIAGCAGIVMGNSILFPKTFSRRVSFMKGAKDGLKIVVSTIPFFITAGFIEGFITRYSNMPTWLAFIIIFASLFLIVYYYIIYPILLSKKYEKELHRT
;
A
#
# COMPACT_ATOMS: atom_id res chain seq x y z
N MET A 1 -35.63 41.76 -22.07
CA MET A 1 -34.77 42.37 -23.12
C MET A 1 -35.04 41.68 -24.47
N ARG A 2 -34.96 42.35 -25.62
CA ARG A 2 -35.01 41.68 -26.93
C ARG A 2 -33.66 41.03 -27.24
N GLU A 3 -33.64 39.89 -27.92
CA GLU A 3 -32.41 39.13 -28.21
C GLU A 3 -31.30 40.01 -28.82
N ALA A 4 -31.65 40.85 -29.80
CA ALA A 4 -30.69 41.75 -30.45
C ALA A 4 -29.99 42.73 -29.48
N ALA A 5 -30.71 43.21 -28.46
CA ALA A 5 -30.13 44.09 -27.44
C ALA A 5 -29.22 43.31 -26.47
N PHE A 6 -29.61 42.08 -26.11
CA PHE A 6 -28.82 41.17 -25.30
C PHE A 6 -27.49 40.82 -25.99
N VAL A 7 -27.55 40.48 -27.28
CA VAL A 7 -26.37 40.22 -28.10
C VAL A 7 -25.50 41.47 -28.18
N LYS A 8 -26.08 42.63 -28.49
CA LYS A 8 -25.30 43.89 -28.60
C LYS A 8 -24.54 44.23 -27.31
N GLN A 9 -25.12 43.95 -26.15
CA GLN A 9 -24.52 44.25 -24.85
C GLN A 9 -23.37 43.30 -24.48
N ASN A 10 -23.49 42.00 -24.81
CA ASN A 10 -22.57 40.98 -24.29
C ASN A 10 -21.59 40.43 -25.34
N LYS A 11 -21.83 40.69 -26.64
CA LYS A 11 -21.01 40.18 -27.76
C LYS A 11 -19.52 40.46 -27.62
N GLU A 12 -19.13 41.64 -27.16
CA GLU A 12 -17.70 41.99 -27.00
C GLU A 12 -17.01 41.09 -25.96
N LYS A 13 -17.71 40.77 -24.86
CA LYS A 13 -17.22 39.88 -23.81
C LYS A 13 -17.07 38.45 -24.32
N TRP A 14 -18.05 37.95 -25.07
CA TRP A 14 -18.00 36.61 -25.64
C TRP A 14 -16.85 36.45 -26.63
N ILE A 15 -16.66 37.44 -27.52
CA ILE A 15 -15.55 37.44 -28.49
C ILE A 15 -14.20 37.56 -27.77
N ALA A 16 -14.09 38.36 -26.71
CA ALA A 16 -12.87 38.47 -25.93
C ALA A 16 -12.52 37.14 -25.25
N PHE A 17 -13.51 36.46 -24.67
CA PHE A 17 -13.33 35.16 -24.03
C PHE A 17 -12.99 34.06 -25.04
N GLU A 18 -13.70 34.01 -26.17
CA GLU A 18 -13.41 33.10 -27.28
C GLU A 18 -11.97 33.29 -27.78
N LYS A 19 -11.54 34.55 -27.99
CA LYS A 19 -10.15 34.85 -28.35
C LYS A 19 -9.15 34.41 -27.29
N ALA A 20 -9.44 34.61 -26.01
CA ALA A 20 -8.55 34.21 -24.92
C ALA A 20 -8.45 32.68 -24.75
N ILE A 21 -9.52 31.96 -25.08
CA ILE A 21 -9.55 30.50 -25.11
C ILE A 21 -8.76 29.97 -26.31
N HIS A 22 -8.84 30.60 -27.48
CA HIS A 22 -8.24 30.09 -28.73
C HIS A 22 -6.81 30.56 -29.00
N LYS A 23 -6.49 31.83 -28.73
CA LYS A 23 -5.13 32.35 -28.76
C LYS A 23 -4.59 32.22 -27.34
N LYS A 24 -3.36 31.71 -27.16
CA LYS A 24 -2.68 31.57 -25.86
C LYS A 24 -2.39 32.94 -25.21
N VAL A 25 -3.41 33.76 -24.99
CA VAL A 25 -3.33 34.98 -24.21
C VAL A 25 -3.22 34.55 -22.76
N ILE A 26 -2.19 35.04 -22.07
CA ILE A 26 -1.96 34.71 -20.66
C ILE A 26 -3.00 35.46 -19.84
N LEU A 27 -4.13 34.80 -19.54
CA LEU A 27 -5.08 35.25 -18.54
C LEU A 27 -4.69 34.65 -17.18
N THR A 28 -4.90 35.41 -16.11
CA THR A 28 -4.81 34.87 -14.76
C THR A 28 -5.95 33.87 -14.51
N PRO A 29 -5.76 32.85 -13.65
CA PRO A 29 -6.81 31.87 -13.32
C PRO A 29 -8.11 32.51 -12.84
N ASP A 30 -8.03 33.59 -12.06
CA ASP A 30 -9.18 34.31 -11.51
C ASP A 30 -9.98 35.00 -12.62
N GLN A 31 -9.31 35.70 -13.54
CA GLN A 31 -9.97 36.33 -14.69
C GLN A 31 -10.66 35.30 -15.58
N LEU A 32 -10.06 34.12 -15.75
CA LEU A 32 -10.60 33.05 -16.56
C LEU A 32 -11.85 32.42 -15.91
N ALA A 33 -11.85 32.29 -14.58
CA ALA A 33 -13.02 31.89 -13.80
C ALA A 33 -14.16 32.92 -13.88
N ASP A 34 -13.85 34.21 -13.75
CA ASP A 34 -14.83 35.29 -13.86
C ASP A 34 -15.52 35.31 -15.23
N TYR A 35 -14.75 35.20 -16.31
CA TYR A 35 -15.32 35.12 -17.66
C TYR A 35 -16.17 33.86 -17.87
N TYR A 36 -15.78 32.73 -17.28
CA TYR A 36 -16.56 31.50 -17.34
C TYR A 36 -17.91 31.65 -16.59
N ILE A 37 -17.90 32.24 -15.40
CA ILE A 37 -19.12 32.52 -14.63
C ILE A 37 -20.07 33.41 -15.44
N HIS A 38 -19.56 34.50 -16.02
CA HIS A 38 -20.36 35.38 -16.87
C HIS A 38 -20.96 34.66 -18.08
N LEU A 39 -20.18 33.83 -18.77
CA LEU A 39 -20.66 33.04 -19.89
C LEU A 39 -21.77 32.06 -19.47
N THR A 40 -21.63 31.38 -18.33
CA THR A 40 -22.65 30.45 -17.84
C THR A 40 -23.95 31.15 -17.43
N ASN A 41 -23.85 32.37 -16.90
CA ASN A 41 -25.02 33.20 -16.58
C ASN A 41 -25.75 33.64 -17.86
N ASP A 42 -25.01 34.09 -18.87
CA ASP A 42 -25.56 34.49 -20.17
C ASP A 42 -26.20 33.29 -20.90
N LEU A 43 -25.60 32.10 -20.78
CA LEU A 43 -26.16 30.85 -21.31
C LEU A 43 -27.47 30.50 -20.63
N ALA A 44 -27.54 30.54 -19.29
CA ALA A 44 -28.77 30.26 -18.54
C ALA A 44 -29.89 31.26 -18.87
N TYR A 45 -29.53 32.53 -19.06
CA TYR A 45 -30.46 33.56 -19.51
C TYR A 45 -30.98 33.26 -20.92
N ALA A 46 -30.09 32.92 -21.86
CA ALA A 46 -30.48 32.57 -23.23
C ALA A 46 -31.34 31.29 -23.31
N GLN A 47 -31.09 30.30 -22.46
CA GLN A 47 -31.93 29.09 -22.35
C GLN A 47 -33.36 29.43 -21.93
N THR A 48 -33.51 30.39 -21.02
CA THR A 48 -34.82 30.77 -20.46
C THR A 48 -35.62 31.65 -21.43
N TYR A 49 -34.97 32.62 -22.06
CA TYR A 49 -35.67 33.65 -22.83
C TYR A 49 -35.58 33.49 -24.35
N TYR A 50 -34.60 32.73 -24.86
CA TYR A 50 -34.34 32.56 -26.30
C TYR A 50 -34.04 31.07 -26.68
N PRO A 51 -34.92 30.12 -26.33
CA PRO A 51 -34.66 28.68 -26.40
C PRO A 51 -34.39 28.13 -27.81
N GLU A 52 -34.83 28.81 -28.87
CA GLU A 52 -34.60 28.40 -30.26
C GLU A 52 -33.62 29.33 -31.02
N SER A 53 -32.90 30.18 -30.29
CA SER A 53 -32.01 31.16 -30.91
C SER A 53 -30.66 30.62 -31.35
N LYS A 54 -30.08 31.23 -32.38
CA LYS A 54 -28.67 31.01 -32.76
C LYS A 54 -27.70 31.46 -31.66
N THR A 55 -28.10 32.46 -30.85
CA THR A 55 -27.33 32.94 -29.70
C THR A 55 -27.17 31.85 -28.65
N LEU A 56 -28.24 31.11 -28.34
CA LEU A 56 -28.17 29.99 -27.41
C LEU A 56 -27.19 28.91 -27.89
N LEU A 57 -27.26 28.54 -29.18
CA LEU A 57 -26.34 27.55 -29.77
C LEU A 57 -24.87 28.00 -29.66
N TYR A 58 -24.60 29.27 -29.96
CA TYR A 58 -23.26 29.85 -29.84
C TYR A 58 -22.74 29.83 -28.40
N LEU A 59 -23.54 30.29 -27.44
CA LEU A 59 -23.14 30.32 -26.02
C LEU A 59 -22.92 28.92 -25.45
N ASN A 60 -23.75 27.95 -25.85
CA ASN A 60 -23.59 26.56 -25.42
C ASN A 60 -22.29 25.95 -25.98
N ALA A 61 -22.00 26.19 -27.26
CA ALA A 61 -20.75 25.74 -27.88
C ALA A 61 -19.52 26.37 -27.21
N LEU A 62 -19.56 27.68 -26.94
CA LEU A 62 -18.47 28.39 -26.27
C LEU A 62 -18.28 27.91 -24.82
N ALA A 63 -19.37 27.67 -24.08
CA ALA A 63 -19.32 27.19 -22.70
C ALA A 63 -18.78 25.75 -22.62
N SER A 64 -19.16 24.90 -23.56
CA SER A 64 -18.64 23.52 -23.67
C SER A 64 -17.12 23.51 -23.95
N GLN A 65 -16.65 24.34 -24.89
CA GLN A 65 -15.23 24.49 -25.19
C GLN A 65 -14.43 25.07 -24.01
N ALA A 66 -15.01 26.07 -23.32
CA ALA A 66 -14.43 26.64 -22.11
C ALA A 66 -14.33 25.60 -21.00
N HIS A 67 -15.40 24.84 -20.75
CA HIS A 67 -15.43 23.79 -19.74
C HIS A 67 -14.34 22.75 -20.01
N GLN A 68 -14.19 22.29 -21.25
CA GLN A 68 -13.10 21.39 -21.63
C GLN A 68 -11.73 22.02 -21.34
N LYS A 69 -11.47 23.27 -21.73
CA LYS A 69 -10.14 23.86 -21.51
C LYS A 69 -9.81 24.21 -20.06
N ILE A 70 -10.81 24.54 -19.25
CA ILE A 70 -10.65 24.88 -17.83
C ILE A 70 -10.53 23.62 -16.97
N TYR A 71 -11.34 22.61 -17.26
CA TYR A 71 -11.43 21.39 -16.46
C TYR A 71 -10.61 20.21 -17.01
N ILE A 72 -10.00 20.30 -18.20
CA ILE A 72 -9.05 19.28 -18.67
C ILE A 72 -7.70 19.45 -17.95
N ASN A 73 -7.41 18.43 -17.13
CA ASN A 73 -6.11 18.08 -16.55
C ASN A 73 -5.56 19.04 -15.49
N LYS A 74 -6.01 18.83 -14.24
CA LYS A 74 -5.07 18.80 -13.11
C LYS A 74 -3.97 17.82 -13.54
N LYS A 75 -2.80 18.32 -13.95
CA LYS A 75 -1.65 17.47 -14.21
C LYS A 75 -1.40 16.71 -12.91
N GLU A 76 -1.80 15.45 -12.86
CA GLU A 76 -1.26 14.51 -11.90
C GLU A 76 0.26 14.67 -12.03
N ASP A 77 0.90 15.12 -10.95
CA ASP A 77 2.36 15.26 -10.94
C ASP A 77 2.93 13.94 -11.44
N LYS A 78 3.87 13.99 -12.39
CA LYS A 78 4.56 12.78 -12.90
C LYS A 78 5.19 11.94 -11.77
N ASN A 79 5.27 12.51 -10.57
CA ASN A 79 5.76 11.92 -9.34
C ASN A 79 4.66 11.49 -8.34
N ARG A 80 3.37 11.37 -8.71
CA ARG A 80 2.28 10.98 -7.79
C ARG A 80 2.54 9.67 -7.03
N ILE A 81 3.08 8.68 -7.73
CA ILE A 81 3.53 7.43 -7.13
C ILE A 81 4.61 7.77 -6.10
N LEU A 82 5.69 8.41 -6.50
CA LEU A 82 6.80 8.73 -5.61
C LEU A 82 6.38 9.61 -4.41
N SER A 83 5.44 10.55 -4.59
CA SER A 83 4.88 11.38 -3.51
C SER A 83 4.05 10.56 -2.53
N PHE A 84 3.33 9.55 -3.01
CA PHE A 84 2.58 8.64 -2.16
C PHE A 84 3.51 7.90 -1.19
N TRP A 85 4.54 7.20 -1.70
CA TRP A 85 5.46 6.46 -0.84
C TRP A 85 6.38 7.37 0.00
N LYS A 86 6.77 8.54 -0.53
CA LYS A 86 7.69 9.44 0.18
C LYS A 86 7.01 10.28 1.27
N TYR A 87 5.80 10.78 1.04
CA TYR A 87 5.18 11.75 1.94
C TYR A 87 3.80 11.32 2.43
N GLU A 88 2.88 10.98 1.53
CA GLU A 88 1.49 10.75 1.92
C GLU A 88 1.33 9.52 2.81
N PHE A 89 1.94 8.40 2.43
CA PHE A 89 1.84 7.15 3.18
C PHE A 89 2.54 7.24 4.54
N PRO A 90 3.81 7.70 4.66
CA PRO A 90 4.47 7.79 5.97
C PRO A 90 3.73 8.73 6.94
N LEU A 91 3.27 9.90 6.49
CA LEU A 91 2.46 10.80 7.32
C LEU A 91 1.16 10.14 7.76
N PHE A 92 0.49 9.48 6.83
CA PHE A 92 -0.73 8.72 7.10
C PHE A 92 -0.51 7.59 8.10
N PHE A 93 0.58 6.83 7.97
CA PHE A 93 0.81 5.60 8.71
C PHE A 93 1.17 5.84 10.18
N LYS A 94 1.73 7.01 10.51
CA LYS A 94 2.02 7.43 11.89
C LYS A 94 0.82 7.23 12.83
N LYS A 95 -0.41 7.44 12.34
CA LYS A 95 -1.64 7.28 13.15
C LYS A 95 -1.93 5.82 13.54
N TYR A 96 -1.33 4.85 12.86
CA TYR A 96 -1.55 3.40 13.05
C TYR A 96 -0.41 2.67 13.75
N HIS A 97 0.62 3.36 14.25
CA HIS A 97 1.74 2.71 14.95
C HIS A 97 1.29 1.88 16.16
N ARG A 98 0.23 2.28 16.86
CA ARG A 98 -0.35 1.46 17.95
C ARG A 98 -0.95 0.16 17.44
N THR A 99 -1.66 0.21 16.30
CA THR A 99 -2.21 -1.00 15.67
C THR A 99 -1.09 -1.91 15.18
N LEU A 100 -0.01 -1.34 14.60
CA LEU A 100 1.18 -2.09 14.22
C LEU A 100 1.84 -2.78 15.42
N LEU A 101 1.93 -2.10 16.57
CA LEU A 101 2.45 -2.71 17.79
C LEU A 101 1.59 -3.90 18.22
N TYR A 102 0.27 -3.79 18.18
CA TYR A 102 -0.61 -4.91 18.52
C TYR A 102 -0.44 -6.09 17.56
N THR A 103 -0.30 -5.84 16.25
CA THR A 103 -0.11 -6.93 15.27
C THR A 103 1.24 -7.60 15.46
N PHE A 104 2.27 -6.82 15.77
CA PHE A 104 3.59 -7.34 16.12
C PHE A 104 3.55 -8.21 17.40
N LEU A 105 2.84 -7.78 18.44
CA LEU A 105 2.69 -8.55 19.68
C LEU A 105 1.91 -9.85 19.45
N ILE A 106 0.81 -9.82 18.69
CA ILE A 106 0.04 -11.01 18.32
C ILE A 106 0.93 -12.01 17.58
N PHE A 107 1.69 -11.53 16.58
CA PHE A 107 2.57 -12.39 15.81
C PHE A 107 3.70 -12.98 16.66
N THR A 108 4.33 -12.17 17.51
CA THR A 108 5.39 -12.62 18.42
C THR A 108 4.89 -13.65 19.43
N ALA A 109 3.70 -13.45 19.98
CA ALA A 109 3.06 -14.41 20.87
C ALA A 109 2.78 -15.74 20.15
N ALA A 110 2.29 -15.69 18.90
CA ALA A 110 2.08 -16.87 18.08
C ALA A 110 3.38 -17.61 17.75
N CYS A 111 4.47 -16.90 17.44
CA CYS A 111 5.80 -17.50 17.29
C CYS A 111 6.25 -18.20 18.57
N SER A 112 6.05 -17.56 19.72
CA SER A 112 6.42 -18.13 21.02
C SER A 112 5.63 -19.41 21.31
N ILE A 113 4.33 -19.43 21.00
CA ILE A 113 3.49 -20.64 21.08
C ILE A 113 4.04 -21.73 20.14
N GLY A 114 4.37 -21.39 18.90
CA GLY A 114 4.95 -22.34 17.95
C GLY A 114 6.26 -22.96 18.45
N ILE A 115 7.14 -22.15 19.05
CA ILE A 115 8.41 -22.60 19.63
C ILE A 115 8.16 -23.52 20.82
N ILE A 116 7.36 -23.08 21.80
CA ILE A 116 7.11 -23.84 23.02
C ILE A 116 6.44 -25.19 22.68
N SER A 117 5.45 -25.20 21.80
CA SER A 117 4.78 -26.43 21.38
C SER A 117 5.74 -27.39 20.66
N ALA A 118 6.58 -26.88 19.75
CA ALA A 118 7.54 -27.69 19.00
C ALA A 118 8.70 -28.24 19.85
N LEU A 119 9.07 -27.56 20.94
CA LEU A 119 10.09 -28.04 21.88
C LEU A 119 9.56 -29.17 22.77
N ASN A 120 8.27 -29.15 23.10
CA ASN A 120 7.67 -30.13 24.02
C ASN A 120 7.09 -31.36 23.30
N ASP A 121 6.72 -31.24 22.02
CA ASP A 121 6.09 -32.31 21.25
C ASP A 121 6.64 -32.37 19.82
N SER A 122 7.33 -33.47 19.50
CA SER A 122 7.90 -33.69 18.17
C SER A 122 6.83 -33.95 17.10
N SER A 123 5.62 -34.41 17.49
CA SER A 123 4.50 -34.58 16.57
C SER A 123 3.91 -33.23 16.12
N PHE A 124 4.03 -32.19 16.95
CA PHE A 124 3.59 -30.83 16.63
C PHE A 124 4.31 -30.26 15.40
N LEU A 125 5.60 -30.57 15.22
CA LEU A 125 6.35 -30.16 14.03
C LEU A 125 5.75 -30.73 12.75
N ARG A 126 5.38 -32.01 12.76
CA ARG A 126 4.76 -32.68 11.62
C ARG A 126 3.32 -32.20 11.37
N LEU A 127 2.58 -31.87 12.42
CA LEU A 127 1.24 -31.28 12.30
C LEU A 127 1.28 -29.92 11.60
N ILE A 128 2.25 -29.07 11.95
CA ILE A 128 2.33 -27.69 11.43
C ILE A 128 3.03 -27.61 10.08
N LEU A 129 4.16 -28.32 9.90
CA LEU A 129 4.97 -28.25 8.67
C LEU A 129 4.57 -29.32 7.64
N GLY A 130 3.93 -30.40 8.09
CA GLY A 130 3.58 -31.56 7.26
C GLY A 130 4.70 -32.59 7.16
N ASP A 131 4.32 -33.88 7.10
CA ASP A 131 5.28 -34.99 7.00
C ASP A 131 6.16 -34.91 5.77
N ALA A 132 5.62 -34.49 4.63
CA ALA A 132 6.36 -34.36 3.39
C ALA A 132 7.50 -33.34 3.51
N TYR A 133 7.22 -32.17 4.11
CA TYR A 133 8.24 -31.14 4.33
C TYR A 133 9.33 -31.64 5.28
N VAL A 134 8.93 -32.18 6.44
CA VAL A 134 9.87 -32.66 7.46
C VAL A 134 10.78 -33.76 6.91
N ASN A 135 10.21 -34.76 6.23
CA ASN A 135 10.99 -35.87 5.68
C ASN A 135 11.95 -35.41 4.57
N GLU A 136 11.50 -34.52 3.69
CA GLU A 136 12.36 -33.97 2.64
C GLU A 136 13.50 -33.13 3.21
N THR A 137 13.25 -32.31 4.24
CA THR A 137 14.32 -31.55 4.89
C THR A 137 15.31 -32.47 5.61
N LEU A 138 14.85 -33.52 6.30
CA LEU A 138 15.74 -34.51 6.91
C LEU A 138 16.62 -35.22 5.86
N ASN A 139 16.04 -35.65 4.74
CA ASN A 139 16.79 -36.23 3.62
C ASN A 139 17.85 -35.25 3.06
N ASN A 140 17.53 -33.96 2.99
CA ASN A 140 18.46 -32.93 2.53
C ASN A 140 19.58 -32.65 3.54
N ILE A 141 19.28 -32.69 4.85
CA ILE A 141 20.27 -32.63 5.93
C ILE A 141 21.23 -33.81 5.83
N GLU A 142 20.73 -35.03 5.65
CA GLU A 142 21.57 -36.24 5.46
C GLU A 142 22.49 -36.15 4.25
N LYS A 143 22.05 -35.48 3.17
CA LYS A 143 22.85 -35.20 1.98
C LYS A 143 23.83 -34.03 2.14
N GLY A 144 23.86 -33.39 3.31
CA GLY A 144 24.74 -32.25 3.59
C GLY A 144 24.28 -30.92 3.01
N ASP A 145 23.03 -30.80 2.53
CA ASP A 145 22.43 -29.53 2.12
C ASP A 145 21.10 -29.26 2.86
N PRO A 146 21.14 -28.84 4.13
CA PRO A 146 19.94 -28.55 4.93
C PRO A 146 18.93 -27.59 4.29
N THR A 147 19.38 -26.76 3.35
CA THR A 147 18.58 -25.75 2.66
C THR A 147 18.23 -26.14 1.22
N GLY A 148 18.50 -27.38 0.82
CA GLY A 148 18.35 -27.86 -0.56
C GLY A 148 16.94 -27.68 -1.13
N ILE A 149 15.92 -27.73 -0.28
CA ILE A 149 14.52 -27.52 -0.67
C ILE A 149 14.30 -26.14 -1.33
N TYR A 150 15.04 -25.11 -0.88
CA TYR A 150 14.96 -23.73 -1.38
C TYR A 150 15.79 -23.50 -2.66
N LYS A 151 16.63 -24.47 -3.04
CA LYS A 151 17.50 -24.37 -4.23
C LYS A 151 16.88 -25.04 -5.46
N SER A 152 15.77 -25.75 -5.31
CA SER A 152 15.06 -26.40 -6.42
C SER A 152 14.38 -25.37 -7.35
N GLY A 153 14.23 -25.71 -8.64
CA GLY A 153 13.57 -24.85 -9.64
C GLY A 153 14.40 -23.69 -10.23
N SER A 154 13.80 -22.90 -11.14
CA SER A 154 14.47 -21.77 -11.81
C SER A 154 14.46 -20.51 -10.95
N MET A 155 15.53 -19.70 -11.03
CA MET A 155 15.68 -18.44 -10.27
C MET A 155 14.50 -17.48 -10.50
N VAL A 156 14.13 -17.26 -11.76
CA VAL A 156 13.01 -16.37 -12.14
C VAL A 156 11.66 -16.97 -11.73
N GLY A 157 11.51 -18.30 -11.81
CA GLY A 157 10.29 -18.99 -11.38
C GLY A 157 10.04 -18.88 -9.88
N SER A 158 11.08 -19.07 -9.07
CA SER A 158 11.01 -18.88 -7.61
C SER A 158 10.75 -17.42 -7.24
N PHE A 159 11.48 -16.47 -7.84
CA PHE A 159 11.26 -15.04 -7.65
C PHE A 159 9.78 -14.66 -7.84
N LEU A 160 9.19 -15.02 -8.99
CA LEU A 160 7.81 -14.69 -9.31
C LEU A 160 6.82 -15.45 -8.43
N GLY A 161 7.03 -16.76 -8.24
CA GLY A 161 6.13 -17.61 -7.45
C GLY A 161 6.02 -17.16 -6.00
N ILE A 162 7.16 -16.87 -5.36
CA ILE A 162 7.17 -16.47 -3.95
C ILE A 162 6.67 -15.03 -3.79
N THR A 163 7.06 -14.12 -4.67
CA THR A 163 6.52 -12.75 -4.67
C THR A 163 4.99 -12.76 -4.78
N ILE A 164 4.43 -13.52 -5.72
CA ILE A 164 2.97 -13.63 -5.90
C ILE A 164 2.33 -14.27 -4.67
N ASN A 165 2.93 -15.32 -4.12
CA ASN A 165 2.40 -15.98 -2.93
C ASN A 165 2.35 -15.03 -1.73
N ASN A 166 3.42 -14.28 -1.48
CA ASN A 166 3.50 -13.36 -0.35
C ASN A 166 2.55 -12.17 -0.50
N ILE A 167 2.44 -11.63 -1.73
CA ILE A 167 1.40 -10.63 -2.04
C ILE A 167 0.02 -11.21 -1.78
N ARG A 168 -0.26 -12.44 -2.22
CA ARG A 168 -1.54 -13.12 -1.98
C ARG A 168 -1.82 -13.27 -0.48
N VAL A 169 -0.84 -13.73 0.31
CA VAL A 169 -0.98 -13.88 1.77
C VAL A 169 -1.29 -12.52 2.42
N ALA A 170 -0.64 -11.44 2.01
CA ALA A 170 -0.94 -10.10 2.52
C ALA A 170 -2.35 -9.63 2.16
N PHE A 171 -2.79 -9.83 0.91
CA PHE A 171 -4.15 -9.51 0.50
C PHE A 171 -5.18 -10.37 1.21
N LEU A 172 -4.88 -11.64 1.50
CA LEU A 172 -5.73 -12.51 2.31
C LEU A 172 -5.80 -12.01 3.76
N ALA A 173 -4.66 -11.70 4.40
CA ALA A 173 -4.62 -11.15 5.75
C ALA A 173 -5.47 -9.88 5.88
N TYR A 174 -5.39 -9.01 4.86
CA TYR A 174 -6.24 -7.84 4.73
C TYR A 174 -7.71 -8.21 4.50
N ALA A 175 -8.04 -9.02 3.50
CA ALA A 175 -9.40 -9.38 3.12
C ALA A 175 -10.15 -10.12 4.25
N PHE A 176 -9.46 -10.94 5.04
CA PHE A 176 -10.04 -11.60 6.21
C PHE A 176 -10.44 -10.60 7.31
N GLY A 177 -9.89 -9.38 7.28
CA GLY A 177 -10.35 -8.25 8.08
C GLY A 177 -11.80 -7.82 7.77
N VAL A 178 -12.36 -8.22 6.62
CA VAL A 178 -13.77 -7.95 6.25
C VAL A 178 -14.72 -8.71 7.17
N ILE A 179 -14.37 -9.93 7.56
CA ILE A 179 -15.19 -10.76 8.45
C ILE A 179 -15.17 -10.15 9.86
N THR A 180 -13.97 -9.87 10.39
CA THR A 180 -13.66 -9.03 11.58
C THR A 180 -12.13 -8.96 11.74
N SER A 181 -11.61 -8.19 12.72
CA SER A 181 -10.19 -8.22 13.12
C SER A 181 -9.70 -9.61 13.56
N ILE A 182 -10.61 -10.54 13.92
CA ILE A 182 -10.29 -11.91 14.31
C ILE A 182 -9.76 -12.70 13.10
N GLY A 183 -10.33 -12.51 11.91
CA GLY A 183 -9.89 -13.19 10.70
C GLY A 183 -8.43 -12.87 10.37
N THR A 184 -8.05 -11.60 10.47
CA THR A 184 -6.65 -11.18 10.33
C THR A 184 -5.76 -11.72 11.45
N GLY A 185 -6.28 -11.76 12.68
CA GLY A 185 -5.60 -12.37 13.82
C GLY A 185 -5.27 -13.84 13.60
N TYR A 186 -6.18 -14.61 13.02
CA TYR A 186 -5.96 -16.02 12.67
C TYR A 186 -4.82 -16.18 11.65
N ILE A 187 -4.77 -15.35 10.61
CA ILE A 187 -3.69 -15.39 9.62
C ILE A 187 -2.33 -15.08 10.27
N LEU A 188 -2.27 -14.04 11.12
CA LEU A 188 -1.05 -13.71 11.88
C LEU A 188 -0.66 -14.85 12.82
N PHE A 189 -1.63 -15.45 13.51
CA PHE A 189 -1.40 -16.56 14.42
C PHE A 189 -0.85 -17.79 13.71
N SER A 190 -1.48 -18.21 12.61
CA SER A 190 -1.05 -19.38 11.84
C SER A 190 0.36 -19.19 11.27
N ASN A 191 0.67 -18.03 10.70
CA ASN A 191 2.01 -17.74 10.19
C ASN A 191 3.05 -17.64 11.31
N GLY A 192 2.69 -17.06 12.46
CA GLY A 192 3.56 -16.97 13.61
C GLY A 192 3.91 -18.34 14.19
N VAL A 193 2.89 -19.19 14.43
CA VAL A 193 3.08 -20.57 14.91
C VAL A 193 3.93 -21.38 13.93
N MET A 194 3.67 -21.26 12.63
CA MET A 194 4.46 -21.92 11.59
C MET A 194 5.92 -21.50 11.63
N LEU A 195 6.22 -20.20 11.72
CA LEU A 195 7.59 -19.70 11.84
C LEU A 195 8.28 -20.21 13.11
N GLY A 196 7.58 -20.22 14.24
CA GLY A 196 8.12 -20.73 15.50
C GLY A 196 8.46 -22.22 15.46
N ALA A 197 7.55 -23.03 14.92
CA ALA A 197 7.76 -24.46 14.70
C ALA A 197 8.92 -24.72 13.74
N PHE A 198 8.97 -23.97 12.63
CA PHE A 198 10.02 -24.05 11.63
C PHE A 198 11.42 -23.78 12.22
N MET A 199 11.60 -22.69 12.97
CA MET A 199 12.90 -22.37 13.57
C MET A 199 13.30 -23.40 14.63
N THR A 200 12.32 -23.92 15.38
CA THR A 200 12.54 -24.98 16.38
C THR A 200 12.96 -26.30 15.75
N PHE A 201 12.42 -26.64 14.57
CA PHE A 201 12.85 -27.83 13.83
C PHE A 201 14.35 -27.78 13.51
N PHE A 202 14.85 -26.68 12.96
CA PHE A 202 16.29 -26.54 12.69
C PHE A 202 17.13 -26.42 13.96
N TYR A 203 16.58 -25.88 15.05
CA TYR A 203 17.23 -25.92 16.37
C TYR A 203 17.43 -27.37 16.85
N ASN A 204 16.39 -28.20 16.76
CA ASN A 204 16.47 -29.62 17.16
C ASN A 204 17.47 -30.43 16.32
N GLN A 205 17.75 -30.00 15.08
CA GLN A 205 18.75 -30.61 14.21
C GLN A 205 20.17 -30.01 14.37
N GLY A 206 20.38 -29.07 15.30
CA GLY A 206 21.68 -28.40 15.50
C GLY A 206 22.05 -27.42 14.39
N LEU A 207 21.08 -27.00 13.56
CA LEU A 207 21.27 -26.22 12.34
C LEU A 207 20.65 -24.81 12.42
N LEU A 208 20.25 -24.36 13.62
CA LEU A 208 19.57 -23.07 13.79
C LEU A 208 20.36 -21.90 13.19
N PHE A 209 21.69 -21.90 13.35
CA PHE A 209 22.54 -20.82 12.85
C PHE A 209 22.52 -20.74 11.30
N GLU A 210 22.73 -21.88 10.64
CA GLU A 210 22.72 -21.98 9.17
C GLU A 210 21.33 -21.67 8.60
N ALA A 211 20.28 -22.23 9.21
CA ALA A 211 18.90 -21.95 8.83
C ALA A 211 18.56 -20.46 9.01
N SER A 212 18.94 -19.86 10.14
CA SER A 212 18.69 -18.44 10.42
C SER A 212 19.34 -17.54 9.36
N LYS A 213 20.59 -17.81 8.98
CA LYS A 213 21.29 -17.05 7.94
C LYS A 213 20.54 -17.09 6.60
N SER A 214 20.07 -18.26 6.19
CA SER A 214 19.36 -18.45 4.91
C SER A 214 17.95 -17.84 4.94
N VAL A 215 17.19 -18.12 6.00
CA VAL A 215 15.79 -17.74 6.15
C VAL A 215 15.64 -16.25 6.36
N TRP A 216 16.44 -15.64 7.23
CA TRP A 216 16.31 -14.21 7.53
C TRP A 216 16.78 -13.31 6.39
N LEU A 217 17.52 -13.83 5.40
CA LEU A 217 18.02 -13.04 4.27
C LEU A 217 16.87 -12.31 3.55
N HIS A 218 15.83 -13.06 3.18
CA HIS A 218 14.58 -12.55 2.61
C HIS A 218 13.48 -12.44 3.68
N GLY A 219 13.42 -13.41 4.60
CA GLY A 219 12.38 -13.51 5.63
C GLY A 219 12.29 -12.30 6.56
N THR A 220 13.36 -11.54 6.74
CA THR A 220 13.31 -10.26 7.48
C THR A 220 12.29 -9.31 6.88
N ILE A 221 12.26 -9.18 5.56
CA ILE A 221 11.28 -8.34 4.87
C ILE A 221 9.92 -9.02 4.88
N GLU A 222 9.84 -10.30 4.52
CA GLU A 222 8.54 -10.99 4.36
C GLU A 222 7.74 -11.04 5.64
N ILE A 223 8.37 -11.47 6.73
CA ILE A 223 7.71 -11.58 8.04
C ILE A 223 7.26 -10.20 8.53
N SER A 224 8.13 -9.20 8.41
CA SER A 224 7.78 -7.83 8.77
C SER A 224 6.57 -7.33 7.98
N VAL A 225 6.55 -7.62 6.69
CA VAL A 225 5.52 -7.16 5.78
C VAL A 225 4.20 -7.92 6.00
N ILE A 226 4.23 -9.20 6.37
CA ILE A 226 3.04 -9.95 6.82
C ILE A 226 2.45 -9.31 8.08
N VAL A 227 3.28 -8.90 9.05
CA VAL A 227 2.83 -8.19 10.25
C VAL A 227 2.18 -6.84 9.92
N ILE A 228 2.74 -6.11 8.94
CA ILE A 228 2.18 -4.84 8.43
C ILE A 228 0.87 -5.06 7.66
N ALA A 229 0.77 -6.12 6.85
CA ALA A 229 -0.48 -6.51 6.20
C ALA A 229 -1.55 -6.93 7.23
N GLY A 230 -1.14 -7.56 8.33
CA GLY A 230 -1.99 -7.81 9.48
C GLY A 230 -2.50 -6.52 10.12
N CYS A 231 -1.66 -5.48 10.22
CA CYS A 231 -2.11 -4.15 10.65
C CYS A 231 -3.19 -3.60 9.71
N ALA A 232 -3.04 -3.75 8.40
CA ALA A 232 -4.06 -3.35 7.44
C ALA A 232 -5.42 -4.04 7.67
N GLY A 233 -5.40 -5.37 7.86
CA GLY A 233 -6.62 -6.15 8.11
C GLY A 233 -7.29 -5.78 9.43
N ILE A 234 -6.53 -5.58 10.51
CA ILE A 234 -7.07 -5.12 11.80
C ILE A 234 -7.60 -3.68 11.71
N VAL A 235 -6.96 -2.78 10.94
CA VAL A 235 -7.49 -1.41 10.70
C VAL A 235 -8.86 -1.46 10.03
N MET A 236 -9.03 -2.33 9.03
CA MET A 236 -10.32 -2.52 8.37
C MET A 236 -11.33 -3.19 9.32
N GLY A 237 -10.98 -4.29 9.98
CA GLY A 237 -11.88 -5.01 10.88
C GLY A 237 -12.36 -4.16 12.06
N ASN A 238 -11.47 -3.38 12.68
CA ASN A 238 -11.82 -2.48 13.78
C ASN A 238 -12.75 -1.36 13.33
N SER A 239 -12.75 -0.97 12.06
CA SER A 239 -13.67 0.05 11.56
C SER A 239 -15.13 -0.42 11.53
N ILE A 240 -15.37 -1.74 11.46
CA ILE A 240 -16.70 -2.35 11.59
C ILE A 240 -17.11 -2.42 13.07
N LEU A 241 -16.19 -2.89 13.92
CA LEU A 241 -16.44 -3.12 15.35
C LEU A 241 -16.58 -1.82 16.14
N PHE A 242 -15.78 -0.80 15.81
CA PHE A 242 -15.67 0.47 16.53
C PHE A 242 -15.85 1.66 15.58
N PRO A 243 -17.09 1.92 15.09
CA PRO A 243 -17.35 2.94 14.09
C PRO A 243 -17.26 4.38 14.61
N LYS A 244 -17.06 4.56 15.93
CA LYS A 244 -17.08 5.85 16.64
C LYS A 244 -18.37 6.61 16.31
N THR A 245 -18.26 7.83 15.79
CA THR A 245 -19.39 8.71 15.44
C THR A 245 -19.92 8.49 14.02
N PHE A 246 -19.30 7.62 13.21
CA PHE A 246 -19.75 7.33 11.86
C PHE A 246 -20.77 6.19 11.84
N SER A 247 -21.60 6.14 10.80
CA SER A 247 -22.36 4.92 10.50
C SER A 247 -21.40 3.78 10.16
N ARG A 248 -21.77 2.53 10.48
CA ARG A 248 -20.92 1.35 10.24
C ARG A 248 -20.44 1.26 8.80
N ARG A 249 -21.30 1.56 7.82
CA ARG A 249 -20.94 1.56 6.38
C ARG A 249 -19.88 2.61 6.06
N VAL A 250 -20.02 3.83 6.56
CA VAL A 250 -19.05 4.92 6.33
C VAL A 250 -17.73 4.62 7.02
N SER A 251 -17.79 4.13 8.27
CA SER A 251 -16.60 3.72 9.02
C SER A 251 -15.86 2.59 8.30
N PHE A 252 -16.58 1.55 7.87
CA PHE A 252 -16.02 0.45 7.08
C PHE A 252 -15.33 0.94 5.81
N MET A 253 -15.99 1.81 5.03
CA MET A 253 -15.39 2.32 3.80
C MET A 253 -14.14 3.16 4.06
N LYS A 254 -14.05 3.87 5.20
CA LYS A 254 -12.82 4.55 5.63
C LYS A 254 -11.75 3.56 6.03
N GLY A 255 -12.08 2.56 6.86
CA GLY A 255 -11.15 1.52 7.31
C GLY A 255 -10.62 0.67 6.16
N ALA A 256 -11.46 0.32 5.19
CA ALA A 256 -11.05 -0.40 3.97
C ALA A 256 -10.10 0.45 3.11
N LYS A 257 -10.40 1.73 2.88
CA LYS A 257 -9.48 2.64 2.16
C LYS A 257 -8.14 2.77 2.88
N ASP A 258 -8.18 2.91 4.19
CA ASP A 258 -6.97 3.07 5.01
C ASP A 258 -6.15 1.77 5.05
N GLY A 259 -6.80 0.61 5.24
CA GLY A 259 -6.16 -0.70 5.16
C GLY A 259 -5.57 -0.98 3.78
N LEU A 260 -6.28 -0.65 2.70
CA LEU A 260 -5.77 -0.81 1.34
C LEU A 260 -4.50 0.00 1.10
N LYS A 261 -4.39 1.23 1.61
CA LYS A 261 -3.14 2.02 1.53
C LYS A 261 -1.98 1.32 2.23
N ILE A 262 -2.24 0.67 3.38
CA ILE A 262 -1.24 -0.10 4.12
C ILE A 262 -0.79 -1.31 3.29
N VAL A 263 -1.71 -2.11 2.74
CA VAL A 263 -1.34 -3.26 1.88
C VAL A 263 -0.62 -2.81 0.61
N VAL A 264 -1.04 -1.72 -0.04
CA VAL A 264 -0.35 -1.24 -1.23
C VAL A 264 1.08 -0.80 -0.90
N SER A 265 1.31 -0.25 0.29
CA SER A 265 2.66 0.13 0.74
C SER A 265 3.62 -1.06 0.81
N THR A 266 3.11 -2.28 1.02
CA THR A 266 3.93 -3.48 1.20
C THR A 266 4.45 -4.09 -0.10
N ILE A 267 3.84 -3.77 -1.24
CA ILE A 267 4.14 -4.39 -2.54
C ILE A 267 5.62 -4.23 -2.93
N PRO A 268 6.26 -3.04 -2.86
CA PRO A 268 7.68 -2.90 -3.21
C PRO A 268 8.61 -3.76 -2.35
N PHE A 269 8.24 -3.95 -1.07
CA PHE A 269 9.00 -4.76 -0.14
C PHE A 269 8.87 -6.26 -0.46
N PHE A 270 7.69 -6.76 -0.84
CA PHE A 270 7.56 -8.13 -1.31
C PHE A 270 8.36 -8.41 -2.58
N ILE A 271 8.40 -7.45 -3.51
CA ILE A 271 9.23 -7.57 -4.72
C ILE A 271 10.71 -7.65 -4.32
N THR A 272 11.14 -6.84 -3.35
CA THR A 272 12.52 -6.88 -2.84
C THR A 272 12.83 -8.20 -2.14
N ALA A 273 11.91 -8.70 -1.31
CA ALA A 273 12.06 -9.98 -0.63
C ALA A 273 12.17 -11.15 -1.60
N GLY A 274 11.24 -11.24 -2.55
CA GLY A 274 11.29 -12.25 -3.59
C GLY A 274 12.58 -12.15 -4.41
N PHE A 275 13.10 -10.94 -4.67
CA PHE A 275 14.37 -10.77 -5.36
C PHE A 275 15.54 -11.32 -4.54
N ILE A 276 15.58 -11.01 -3.25
CA ILE A 276 16.58 -11.58 -2.32
C ILE A 276 16.48 -13.10 -2.30
N GLU A 277 15.29 -13.68 -2.31
CA GLU A 277 15.11 -15.12 -2.30
C GLU A 277 15.52 -15.78 -3.63
N GLY A 278 14.95 -15.29 -4.74
CA GLY A 278 15.14 -15.86 -6.07
C GLY A 278 16.55 -15.74 -6.61
N PHE A 279 17.32 -14.74 -6.18
CA PHE A 279 18.68 -14.49 -6.69
C PHE A 279 19.77 -14.62 -5.63
N ILE A 280 19.57 -14.08 -4.41
CA ILE A 280 20.63 -13.98 -3.42
C ILE A 280 20.68 -15.21 -2.51
N THR A 281 19.52 -15.71 -2.06
CA THR A 281 19.43 -16.83 -1.10
C THR A 281 19.95 -18.15 -1.69
N ARG A 282 19.98 -18.27 -3.01
CA ARG A 282 20.55 -19.42 -3.73
C ARG A 282 22.09 -19.45 -3.71
N TYR A 283 22.74 -18.35 -3.35
CA TYR A 283 24.20 -18.26 -3.30
C TYR A 283 24.74 -18.96 -2.05
N SER A 284 24.93 -20.28 -2.17
CA SER A 284 25.27 -21.19 -1.07
C SER A 284 26.59 -20.85 -0.36
N ASN A 285 27.54 -20.22 -1.06
CA ASN A 285 28.87 -19.86 -0.54
C ASN A 285 28.95 -18.39 -0.08
N MET A 286 27.84 -17.78 0.30
CA MET A 286 27.84 -16.40 0.78
C MET A 286 28.61 -16.29 2.11
N PRO A 287 29.59 -15.38 2.23
CA PRO A 287 30.25 -15.11 3.50
C PRO A 287 29.25 -14.66 4.57
N THR A 288 29.40 -15.16 5.79
CA THR A 288 28.50 -14.89 6.92
C THR A 288 28.33 -13.39 7.20
N TRP A 289 29.40 -12.60 7.09
CA TRP A 289 29.35 -11.15 7.29
C TRP A 289 28.44 -10.46 6.26
N LEU A 290 28.45 -10.91 5.01
CA LEU A 290 27.64 -10.33 3.94
C LEU A 290 26.15 -10.65 4.16
N ALA A 291 25.85 -11.89 4.58
CA ALA A 291 24.48 -12.29 4.93
C ALA A 291 23.92 -11.42 6.05
N PHE A 292 24.69 -11.21 7.13
CA PHE A 292 24.27 -10.34 8.22
C PHE A 292 24.09 -8.88 7.80
N ILE A 293 24.95 -8.34 6.94
CA ILE A 293 24.76 -6.99 6.39
C ILE A 293 23.40 -6.90 5.68
N ILE A 294 23.05 -7.87 4.83
CA ILE A 294 21.76 -7.87 4.11
C ILE A 294 20.59 -7.97 5.09
N ILE A 295 20.67 -8.86 6.09
CA ILE A 295 19.64 -9.04 7.12
C ILE A 295 19.43 -7.73 7.91
N PHE A 296 20.51 -7.14 8.43
CA PHE A 296 20.40 -5.92 9.23
C PHE A 296 20.02 -4.69 8.39
N ALA A 297 20.47 -4.61 7.13
CA ALA A 297 20.05 -3.56 6.20
C ALA A 297 18.56 -3.67 5.87
N SER A 298 18.06 -4.87 5.63
CA SER A 298 16.63 -5.15 5.42
C SER A 298 15.80 -4.79 6.65
N LEU A 299 16.25 -5.18 7.84
CA LEU A 299 15.58 -4.85 9.10
C LEU A 299 15.55 -3.33 9.32
N PHE A 300 16.70 -2.67 9.13
CA PHE A 300 16.82 -1.22 9.24
C PHE A 300 15.90 -0.53 8.24
N LEU A 301 15.84 -0.98 6.99
CA LEU A 301 14.97 -0.43 5.96
C LEU A 301 13.49 -0.45 6.40
N ILE A 302 13.01 -1.59 6.90
CA ILE A 302 11.64 -1.75 7.37
C ILE A 302 11.35 -0.87 8.59
N VAL A 303 12.19 -0.96 9.63
CA VAL A 303 12.03 -0.19 10.87
C VAL A 303 12.09 1.30 10.58
N TYR A 304 13.03 1.71 9.73
CA TYR A 304 13.17 3.09 9.32
C TYR A 304 11.92 3.55 8.57
N TYR A 305 11.47 2.84 7.53
CA TYR A 305 10.37 3.29 6.68
C TYR A 305 9.00 3.26 7.38
N TYR A 306 8.71 2.25 8.19
CA TYR A 306 7.39 2.08 8.82
C TYR A 306 7.29 2.68 10.23
N ILE A 307 8.40 2.98 10.90
CA ILE A 307 8.38 3.51 12.28
C ILE A 307 9.10 4.85 12.37
N ILE A 308 10.39 4.90 12.05
CA ILE A 308 11.21 6.10 12.30
C ILE A 308 10.81 7.24 11.36
N TYR A 309 10.71 6.98 10.07
CA TYR A 309 10.45 7.97 9.04
C TYR A 309 9.08 8.66 9.19
N PRO A 310 7.96 7.95 9.44
CA PRO A 310 6.68 8.56 9.82
C PRO A 310 6.77 9.52 11.01
N ILE A 311 7.55 9.16 12.04
CA ILE A 311 7.73 10.00 13.24
C ILE A 311 8.52 11.27 12.90
N LEU A 312 9.64 11.13 12.18
CA LEU A 312 10.46 12.26 11.76
C LEU A 312 9.68 13.22 10.86
N LEU A 313 8.94 12.67 9.90
CA LEU A 313 8.17 13.46 8.95
C LEU A 313 6.99 14.18 9.62
N SER A 314 6.25 13.51 10.51
CA SER A 314 5.17 14.14 11.31
C SER A 314 5.70 15.32 12.13
N LYS A 315 6.85 15.15 12.81
CA LYS A 315 7.47 16.22 13.60
C LYS A 315 7.91 17.41 12.74
N LYS A 316 8.42 17.15 11.53
CA LYS A 316 8.82 18.22 10.60
C LYS A 316 7.62 19.04 10.13
N TYR A 317 6.54 18.37 9.72
CA TYR A 317 5.31 19.03 9.28
C TYR A 317 4.62 19.83 10.40
N GLU A 318 4.58 19.29 11.63
CA GLU A 318 4.05 20.02 12.80
C GLU A 318 4.84 21.32 13.05
N LYS A 319 6.18 21.29 12.93
CA LYS A 319 7.01 22.49 13.08
C LYS A 319 6.79 23.55 12.00
N GLU A 320 6.51 23.13 10.77
CA GLU A 320 6.24 24.05 9.66
C GLU A 320 4.87 24.73 9.83
N LEU A 321 3.85 24.00 10.27
CA LEU A 321 2.52 24.55 10.58
C LEU A 321 2.54 25.60 11.69
N HIS A 322 3.39 25.45 12.71
CA HIS A 322 3.53 26.41 13.79
C HIS A 322 4.39 27.64 13.45
N ARG A 323 5.02 27.69 12.27
CA ARG A 323 5.83 28.83 11.80
C ARG A 323 5.06 29.79 10.88
N THR A 324 3.93 29.36 10.33
CA THR A 324 2.97 30.15 9.54
C THR A 324 1.86 30.70 10.42
#